data_AF-A0A1H5TH16-F1
#
_entry.id   AF-A0A1H5TH16-F1
#
_cell.length_a   1.000
_cell.length_b   1.000
_cell.length_c   1.000
_cell.angle_alpha   90.00
_cell.angle_beta   90.00
_cell.angle_gamma   90.00
#
_symmetry.space_group_name_H-M   'P 1'
#
loop_
_entity.id
_entity.type
_entity.pdbx_description
1 polymer ?
#
loop_
_entity_poly.entity_id
_entity_poly.type
_entity_poly.pdbx_seq_one_letter_code
_entity_poly.pdbx_strand_id
1 'polypeptide(L)'
;MHEGIEPLVYNPGIFDKYKENNNLDSWEDFPDLMWGLGFEMDCEESFHEYERNCGLKLKEPTNEREEKRNRLYVLEHADRQVVGNELFSYWRYLTHWSMGGYTDYDVDFLKRAIKILEEKYK
;
A
#
# COMPACT_ATOMS: atom_id res chain seq x y z
N MET A 1 -14.63 12.07 10.59
CA MET A 1 -15.42 10.95 11.14
C MET A 1 -16.66 10.79 10.29
N HIS A 2 -16.68 9.80 9.39
CA HIS A 2 -17.93 9.39 8.74
C HIS A 2 -18.73 8.55 9.73
N GLU A 3 -19.67 9.19 10.43
CA GLU A 3 -20.57 8.53 11.37
C GLU A 3 -21.52 7.59 10.62
N GLY A 4 -21.53 6.29 11.00
CA GLY A 4 -22.60 5.36 10.62
C GLY A 4 -22.24 4.22 9.66
N ILE A 5 -20.98 4.11 9.20
CA ILE A 5 -20.54 2.94 8.41
C ILE A 5 -19.89 1.95 9.38
N GLU A 6 -20.49 0.78 9.55
CA GLU A 6 -19.85 -0.30 10.30
C GLU A 6 -18.47 -0.59 9.67
N PRO A 7 -17.40 -0.75 10.47
CA PRO A 7 -16.09 -1.07 9.95
C PRO A 7 -16.16 -2.32 9.08
N LEU A 8 -15.63 -2.22 7.86
CA LEU A 8 -15.59 -3.35 6.96
C LEU A 8 -14.69 -4.42 7.59
N VAL A 9 -15.21 -5.64 7.69
CA VAL A 9 -14.44 -6.79 8.16
C VAL A 9 -13.71 -7.41 6.98
N TYR A 10 -12.40 -7.55 7.11
CA TYR A 10 -11.59 -8.24 6.12
C TYR A 10 -12.11 -9.66 5.88
N ASN A 11 -12.19 -10.04 4.61
CA ASN A 11 -12.44 -11.41 4.18
C ASN A 11 -11.42 -11.80 3.09
N PRO A 12 -10.95 -13.06 3.07
CA PRO A 12 -10.01 -13.51 2.04
C PRO A 12 -10.55 -13.26 0.63
N GLY A 13 -9.74 -12.67 -0.23
CA GLY A 13 -10.09 -12.35 -1.62
C GLY A 13 -10.67 -10.94 -1.84
N ILE A 14 -10.85 -10.15 -0.77
CA ILE A 14 -11.37 -8.77 -0.89
C ILE A 14 -10.52 -7.87 -1.82
N PHE A 15 -9.24 -8.20 -2.00
CA PHE A 15 -8.33 -7.47 -2.89
C PHE A 15 -8.07 -8.15 -4.26
N ASP A 16 -8.70 -9.29 -4.56
CA ASP A 16 -8.37 -10.10 -5.75
C ASP A 16 -8.47 -9.31 -7.06
N LYS A 17 -9.52 -8.52 -7.22
CA LYS A 17 -9.73 -7.69 -8.43
C LYS A 17 -8.61 -6.67 -8.68
N TYR A 18 -7.96 -6.16 -7.64
CA TYR A 18 -6.86 -5.20 -7.78
C TYR A 18 -5.55 -5.91 -8.16
N LYS A 19 -5.37 -7.16 -7.71
CA LYS A 19 -4.22 -7.99 -8.13
C LYS A 19 -4.29 -8.39 -9.60
N GLU A 20 -5.47 -8.47 -10.19
CA GLU A 20 -5.67 -8.84 -11.59
C GLU A 20 -5.63 -7.64 -12.54
N ASN A 21 -5.82 -6.42 -12.03
CA ASN A 21 -5.94 -5.21 -12.84
C ASN A 21 -4.70 -4.31 -12.75
N ASN A 22 -4.01 -4.13 -13.88
CA ASN A 22 -2.82 -3.26 -13.97
C ASN A 22 -3.15 -1.77 -14.10
N ASN A 23 -4.38 -1.42 -14.46
CA ASN A 23 -4.79 -0.03 -14.61
C ASN A 23 -5.23 0.52 -13.26
N LEU A 24 -4.33 1.23 -12.56
CA LEU A 24 -4.58 1.77 -11.24
C LEU A 24 -5.71 2.81 -11.22
N ASP A 25 -5.94 3.50 -12.34
CA ASP A 25 -7.00 4.51 -12.45
C ASP A 25 -8.40 3.90 -12.45
N SER A 26 -8.51 2.61 -12.78
CA SER A 26 -9.77 1.87 -12.74
C SER A 26 -10.09 1.25 -11.38
N TRP A 27 -9.27 1.52 -10.36
CA TRP A 27 -9.51 1.09 -8.97
C TRP A 27 -10.45 2.07 -8.26
N GLU A 28 -11.61 2.37 -8.87
CA GLU A 28 -12.49 3.47 -8.47
C GLU A 28 -13.03 3.34 -7.04
N ASP A 29 -13.26 2.11 -6.58
CA ASP A 29 -13.79 1.82 -5.24
C ASP A 29 -12.72 1.42 -4.21
N PHE A 30 -11.45 1.48 -4.60
CA PHE A 30 -10.33 1.20 -3.71
C PHE A 30 -10.27 2.16 -2.50
N PRO A 31 -10.52 3.47 -2.63
CA PRO A 31 -10.56 4.36 -1.48
C PRO A 31 -11.61 3.95 -0.44
N ASP A 32 -12.83 3.68 -0.88
CA ASP A 32 -13.93 3.27 0.00
C ASP A 32 -13.62 1.96 0.72
N LEU A 33 -13.01 1.01 0.01
CA LEU A 33 -12.51 -0.23 0.60
C LEU A 33 -11.46 0.04 1.68
N MET A 34 -10.42 0.82 1.37
CA MET A 34 -9.31 1.08 2.30
C MET A 34 -9.78 1.83 3.55
N TRP A 35 -10.62 2.86 3.39
CA TRP A 35 -11.26 3.53 4.52
C TRP A 35 -12.17 2.60 5.32
N GLY A 36 -12.95 1.76 4.64
CA GLY A 36 -13.81 0.77 5.28
C GLY A 36 -13.01 -0.20 6.17
N LEU A 37 -11.81 -0.60 5.73
CA LEU A 37 -10.90 -1.44 6.50
C LEU A 37 -10.12 -0.70 7.61
N GLY A 38 -10.27 0.63 7.70
CA GLY A 38 -9.64 1.46 8.72
C GLY A 38 -8.24 1.97 8.38
N PHE A 39 -7.86 1.98 7.09
CA PHE A 39 -6.61 2.57 6.63
C PHE A 39 -6.76 4.05 6.28
N GLU A 40 -5.66 4.78 6.36
CA GLU A 40 -5.60 6.22 6.15
C GLU A 40 -4.60 6.58 5.05
N MET A 41 -4.87 7.67 4.32
CA MET A 41 -3.87 8.32 3.47
C MET A 41 -3.09 9.30 4.32
N ASP A 42 -2.01 8.81 4.91
CA ASP A 42 -1.11 9.55 5.80
C ASP A 42 0.13 10.08 5.08
N CYS A 43 0.12 10.13 3.74
CA CYS A 43 1.24 10.61 2.94
C CYS A 43 2.57 9.88 3.26
N GLU A 44 2.50 8.57 3.50
CA GLU A 44 3.65 7.70 3.80
C GLU A 44 4.32 8.00 5.17
N GLU A 45 3.68 8.81 6.03
CA GLU A 45 4.22 9.19 7.34
C GLU A 45 4.46 7.98 8.25
N SER A 46 3.48 7.07 8.37
CA SER A 46 3.62 5.87 9.20
C SER A 46 4.69 4.92 8.68
N PHE A 47 4.83 4.80 7.35
CA PHE A 47 5.88 4.00 6.72
C PHE A 47 7.26 4.56 7.05
N HIS A 48 7.48 5.86 6.84
CA HIS A 48 8.76 6.48 7.13
C HIS A 48 9.12 6.48 8.61
N GLU A 49 8.13 6.61 9.50
CA GLU A 49 8.35 6.46 10.94
C GLU A 49 8.77 5.02 11.27
N TYR A 50 8.09 4.02 10.73
CA TYR A 50 8.46 2.62 10.94
C TYR A 50 9.85 2.31 10.39
N GLU A 51 10.16 2.74 9.16
CA GLU A 51 11.44 2.52 8.49
C GLU A 51 12.61 3.04 9.34
N ARG A 52 12.48 4.25 9.90
CA ARG A 52 13.52 4.85 10.77
C ARG A 52 13.75 4.06 12.07
N ASN A 53 12.74 3.37 12.57
CA ASN A 53 12.76 2.74 13.89
C ASN A 53 12.90 1.21 13.86
N CYS A 54 12.66 0.56 12.71
CA CYS A 54 12.64 -0.90 12.60
C CYS A 54 14.02 -1.57 12.70
N GLY A 55 15.11 -0.79 12.61
CA GLY A 55 16.49 -1.30 12.76
C GLY A 55 16.98 -2.17 11.60
N LEU A 56 16.24 -2.26 10.49
CA LEU A 56 16.64 -2.98 9.29
C LEU A 56 17.81 -2.26 8.61
N LYS A 57 18.85 -3.02 8.26
CA LYS A 57 20.02 -2.49 7.53
C LYS A 57 19.89 -2.83 6.06
N LEU A 58 19.43 -1.87 5.27
CA LEU A 58 19.26 -2.01 3.82
C LEU A 58 20.41 -1.33 3.08
N LYS A 59 20.81 -1.91 1.96
CA LYS A 59 21.75 -1.27 1.04
C LYS A 59 21.02 -0.11 0.35
N GLU A 60 21.68 1.04 0.25
CA GLU A 60 21.16 2.19 -0.49
C GLU A 60 20.79 1.78 -1.93
N PRO A 61 19.55 2.06 -2.37
CA PRO A 61 19.10 1.68 -3.71
C PRO A 61 19.78 2.54 -4.77
N THR A 62 20.16 1.92 -5.89
CA THR A 62 20.79 2.62 -7.02
C THR A 62 19.84 2.89 -8.19
N ASN A 63 18.61 2.37 -8.09
CA ASN A 63 17.55 2.52 -9.08
C ASN A 63 16.18 2.25 -8.44
N GLU A 64 15.12 2.67 -9.14
CA GLU A 64 13.72 2.55 -8.72
C GLU A 64 13.32 1.11 -8.33
N ARG A 65 13.80 0.10 -9.06
CA ARG A 65 13.49 -1.30 -8.76
C ARG A 65 14.08 -1.73 -7.41
N GLU A 66 15.29 -1.29 -7.09
CA GLU A 66 15.91 -1.54 -5.78
C GLU A 66 15.21 -0.78 -4.67
N GLU A 67 14.78 0.46 -4.92
CA GLU A 67 14.00 1.25 -3.97
C GLU A 67 12.70 0.54 -3.59
N LYS A 68 11.90 0.12 -4.58
CA LYS A 68 10.65 -0.63 -4.37
C LYS A 68 10.89 -1.96 -3.67
N ARG A 69 11.94 -2.69 -4.02
CA ARG A 69 12.31 -3.93 -3.33
C ARG A 69 12.63 -3.67 -1.86
N ASN A 70 13.39 -2.61 -1.56
CA ASN A 70 13.72 -2.26 -0.18
C ASN A 70 12.46 -1.87 0.60
N ARG A 71 11.57 -1.04 0.03
CA ARG A 71 10.28 -0.69 0.64
C ARG A 71 9.43 -1.93 0.94
N LEU A 72 9.29 -2.85 -0.03
CA LEU A 72 8.56 -4.11 0.18
C LEU A 72 9.14 -4.95 1.32
N TYR A 73 10.47 -5.03 1.42
CA TYR A 73 11.12 -5.75 2.51
C TYR A 73 10.86 -5.10 3.88
N VAL A 74 10.79 -3.77 3.95
CA VAL A 74 10.37 -3.07 5.18
C VAL A 74 8.91 -3.44 5.52
N LEU A 75 8.02 -3.41 4.53
CA LEU A 75 6.59 -3.75 4.71
C LEU A 75 6.37 -5.20 5.16
N GLU A 76 7.19 -6.15 4.70
CA GLU A 76 7.15 -7.55 5.19
C GLU A 76 7.35 -7.66 6.71
N HIS A 77 8.05 -6.70 7.33
CA HIS A 77 8.31 -6.65 8.77
C HIS A 77 7.36 -5.72 9.54
N ALA A 78 6.67 -4.83 8.83
CA ALA A 78 5.74 -3.87 9.41
C ALA A 78 4.43 -4.53 9.90
N ASP A 79 3.68 -3.82 10.74
CA ASP A 79 2.33 -4.22 11.11
C ASP A 79 1.33 -3.92 10.00
N ARG A 80 0.10 -4.43 10.17
CA ARG A 80 -0.98 -4.27 9.21
C ARG A 80 -1.31 -2.80 8.91
N GLN A 81 -1.27 -1.93 9.92
CA GLN A 81 -1.67 -0.54 9.77
C GLN A 81 -0.69 0.19 8.86
N VAL A 82 0.62 0.02 9.11
CA VAL A 82 1.68 0.61 8.28
C VAL A 82 1.56 0.13 6.84
N VAL A 83 1.32 -1.17 6.62
CA VAL A 83 1.21 -1.72 5.25
C VAL A 83 0.00 -1.16 4.52
N GLY A 84 -1.15 -1.09 5.18
CA GLY A 84 -2.37 -0.58 4.55
C GLY A 84 -2.32 0.93 4.28
N ASN A 85 -1.77 1.72 5.21
CA ASN A 85 -1.58 3.16 5.00
C ASN A 85 -0.61 3.44 3.85
N GLU A 86 0.53 2.76 3.81
CA GLU A 86 1.49 2.87 2.70
C GLU A 86 0.86 2.54 1.36
N LEU A 87 0.18 1.39 1.28
CA LEU A 87 -0.51 0.96 0.06
C LEU A 87 -1.51 2.02 -0.41
N PHE A 88 -2.28 2.60 0.51
CA PHE A 88 -3.32 3.59 0.19
C PHE A 88 -2.73 4.93 -0.24
N SER A 89 -1.77 5.45 0.54
CA SER A 89 -1.05 6.69 0.26
C SER A 89 -0.34 6.63 -1.09
N TYR A 90 0.35 5.52 -1.38
CA TYR A 90 1.12 5.39 -2.62
C TYR A 90 0.22 5.23 -3.84
N TRP A 91 -0.86 4.43 -3.77
CA TRP A 91 -1.85 4.37 -4.84
C TRP A 91 -2.45 5.76 -5.15
N ARG A 92 -2.76 6.54 -4.11
CA ARG A 92 -3.30 7.90 -4.28
C ARG A 92 -2.29 8.82 -4.97
N TYR A 93 -1.04 8.79 -4.54
CA TYR A 93 0.03 9.56 -5.15
C TYR A 93 0.14 9.26 -6.66
N LEU A 94 0.19 7.97 -7.02
CA LEU A 94 0.35 7.52 -8.40
C LEU A 94 -0.81 7.94 -9.31
N THR A 95 -2.04 7.82 -8.83
CA THR A 95 -3.25 8.08 -9.64
C THR A 95 -3.65 9.55 -9.71
N HIS A 96 -3.21 10.38 -8.76
CA HIS A 96 -3.69 11.78 -8.66
C HIS A 96 -2.59 12.85 -8.68
N TRP A 97 -1.36 12.52 -8.30
CA TRP A 97 -0.29 13.50 -8.12
C TRP A 97 0.97 13.22 -8.95
N SER A 98 1.14 12.00 -9.45
CA SER A 98 2.22 11.69 -10.39
C SER A 98 1.99 12.36 -11.74
N MET A 99 2.76 13.41 -12.03
CA MET A 99 2.68 14.13 -13.32
C MET A 99 3.10 13.27 -14.53
N GLY A 100 3.82 12.17 -14.30
CA GLY A 100 4.30 11.25 -15.34
C GLY A 100 3.47 9.96 -15.47
N GLY A 101 2.39 9.82 -14.69
CA GLY A 101 1.69 8.55 -14.53
C GLY A 101 2.50 7.56 -13.69
N TYR A 102 2.18 6.26 -13.82
CA TYR A 102 2.84 5.18 -13.08
C TYR A 102 3.47 4.17 -14.03
N THR A 103 4.55 3.53 -13.56
CA THR A 103 5.31 2.51 -14.29
C THR A 103 4.81 1.10 -13.97
N ASP A 104 5.26 0.11 -14.75
CA ASP A 104 5.00 -1.30 -14.43
C ASP A 104 5.58 -1.71 -13.06
N TYR A 105 6.64 -1.04 -12.60
CA TYR A 105 7.19 -1.29 -11.26
C TYR A 105 6.26 -0.77 -10.17
N ASP A 106 5.53 0.33 -10.40
CA ASP A 106 4.55 0.87 -9.44
C ASP A 106 3.40 -0.11 -9.26
N VAL A 107 2.90 -0.64 -10.38
CA VAL A 107 1.85 -1.66 -10.38
C VAL A 107 2.32 -2.93 -9.66
N ASP A 108 3.54 -3.43 -9.96
CA ASP A 108 4.11 -4.60 -9.28
C ASP A 108 4.28 -4.34 -7.77
N PHE A 109 4.72 -3.14 -7.37
CA PHE A 109 4.84 -2.75 -5.98
C PHE A 109 3.49 -2.83 -5.25
N LEU A 110 2.45 -2.19 -5.76
CA LEU A 110 1.12 -2.19 -5.12
C LEU A 110 0.55 -3.61 -5.00
N LYS A 111 0.72 -4.45 -6.02
CA LYS A 111 0.26 -5.85 -5.96
C LYS A 111 0.98 -6.67 -4.91
N ARG A 112 2.29 -6.45 -4.74
CA ARG A 112 3.06 -7.13 -3.69
C ARG A 112 2.72 -6.59 -2.30
N ALA A 113 2.50 -5.29 -2.17
CA ALA A 113 2.02 -4.69 -0.92
C ALA A 113 0.64 -5.23 -0.52
N ILE A 114 -0.29 -5.42 -1.47
CA ILE A 114 -1.56 -6.12 -1.23
C ILE A 114 -1.32 -7.53 -0.69
N LYS A 115 -0.41 -8.30 -1.30
CA LYS A 115 -0.12 -9.65 -0.84
C LYS A 115 0.43 -9.66 0.59
N ILE A 116 1.34 -8.74 0.91
CA ILE A 116 1.87 -8.57 2.27
C ILE A 116 0.71 -8.25 3.22
N LEU A 117 -0.16 -7.30 2.86
CA LEU A 117 -1.32 -6.91 3.67
C LEU A 117 -2.24 -8.10 3.97
N GLU A 118 -2.58 -8.90 2.96
CA GLU A 118 -3.37 -10.13 3.12
C GLU A 118 -2.73 -11.14 4.07
N GLU A 119 -1.39 -11.25 4.07
CA GLU A 119 -0.66 -12.10 5.01
C GLU A 119 -0.71 -11.58 6.45
N LYS A 120 -0.82 -10.27 6.67
CA LYS A 120 -0.98 -9.65 8.01
C LYS A 120 -2.39 -9.81 8.60
N TYR A 121 -3.37 -10.24 7.80
CA TYR A 121 -4.73 -10.53 8.27
C TYR A 121 -4.92 -11.99 8.73
N LYS A 122 -3.93 -12.87 8.49
CA LYS A 122 -3.95 -14.28 8.92
C LYS A 122 -3.53 -14.42 10.38
#